data_AF-A0AAF0IMU4-F1
#
_entry.id   AF-A0AAF0IMU4-F1
#
_cell.length_a   1.000
_cell.length_b   1.000
_cell.length_c   1.000
_cell.angle_alpha   90.00
_cell.angle_beta   90.00
_cell.angle_gamma   90.00
#
_symmetry.space_group_name_H-M   'P 1'
#
loop_
_entity.id
_entity.type
_entity.pdbx_description
1 polymer ?
#
loop_
_entity_poly.entity_id
_entity_poly.type
_entity_poly.pdbx_seq_one_letter_code
_entity_poly.pdbx_strand_id
1 'polypeptide(L)'
;MSASAGDGASSADFVNPYEGNRNLSPNEQALLGEYARLAQTLRRVAALSTQLSASTTHANVLNDLRVVERKMGLVLTLFKASVWAIVVQQSDDQDEAEWEELGEQYAHMAIPEEEEPLE
;
A
#
# COMPACT_ATOMS: atom_id res chain seq x y z
N MET A 1 -4.12 -38.02 13.79
CA MET A 1 -3.24 -36.83 13.80
C MET A 1 -3.85 -35.82 14.75
N SER A 2 -3.14 -35.57 15.85
CA SER A 2 -3.53 -34.72 16.97
C SER A 2 -3.43 -33.25 16.59
N ALA A 3 -4.47 -32.48 16.84
CA ALA A 3 -4.41 -31.02 16.86
C ALA A 3 -5.19 -30.51 18.10
N SER A 4 -4.54 -30.62 19.25
CA SER A 4 -4.87 -29.86 20.45
C SER A 4 -3.82 -28.76 20.59
N ALA A 5 -4.18 -27.56 20.17
CA ALA A 5 -3.47 -26.30 20.41
C ALA A 5 -4.52 -25.20 20.20
N GLY A 6 -4.87 -24.33 21.12
CA GLY A 6 -4.33 -24.03 22.43
C GLY A 6 -4.78 -22.60 22.68
N ASP A 7 -5.65 -22.38 23.68
CA ASP A 7 -5.79 -21.08 24.33
C ASP A 7 -6.54 -21.26 25.66
N GLY A 8 -5.80 -21.69 26.67
CA GLY A 8 -6.31 -21.88 28.04
C GLY A 8 -5.26 -21.50 29.09
N ALA A 9 -4.35 -20.59 28.74
CA ALA A 9 -3.11 -20.37 29.48
C ALA A 9 -3.13 -19.12 30.41
N SER A 10 -4.27 -18.79 31.05
CA SER A 10 -4.34 -17.59 31.92
C SER A 10 -4.88 -17.80 33.33
N SER A 11 -5.25 -19.01 33.74
CA SER A 11 -5.73 -19.28 35.12
C SER A 11 -4.80 -20.13 35.99
N ALA A 12 -3.79 -20.81 35.42
CA ALA A 12 -3.12 -21.89 36.13
C ALA A 12 -2.13 -21.48 37.25
N ASP A 13 -1.51 -20.29 37.19
CA ASP A 13 -0.40 -19.94 38.11
C ASP A 13 -0.62 -18.64 38.92
N PHE A 14 -1.84 -18.08 38.96
CA PHE A 14 -2.10 -16.90 39.80
C PHE A 14 -2.22 -17.32 41.27
N VAL A 15 -1.16 -17.11 42.04
CA VAL A 15 -1.16 -17.26 43.50
C VAL A 15 -1.65 -15.96 44.12
N ASN A 16 -2.71 -16.03 44.91
CA ASN A 16 -3.25 -14.85 45.58
C ASN A 16 -2.27 -14.35 46.65
N PRO A 17 -1.68 -13.15 46.50
CA PRO A 17 -0.68 -12.64 47.45
C PRO A 17 -1.27 -12.26 48.83
N TYR A 18 -2.61 -12.23 48.96
CA TYR A 18 -3.30 -11.89 50.19
C TYR A 18 -3.85 -13.11 50.94
N GLU A 19 -3.63 -14.32 50.42
CA GLU A 19 -4.09 -15.56 51.04
C GLU A 19 -3.36 -15.80 52.37
N GLY A 20 -4.12 -16.08 53.44
CA GLY A 20 -3.57 -16.32 54.78
C GLY A 20 -3.18 -15.07 55.55
N ASN A 21 -3.53 -13.87 55.05
CA ASN A 21 -3.27 -12.63 55.78
C ASN A 21 -4.19 -12.52 57.02
N ARG A 22 -3.58 -12.57 58.21
CA ARG A 22 -4.29 -12.60 59.51
C ARG A 22 -5.10 -11.33 59.81
N ASN A 23 -4.81 -10.22 59.14
CA ASN A 23 -5.49 -8.93 59.33
C ASN A 23 -6.66 -8.72 58.36
N LEU A 24 -6.89 -9.63 57.43
CA LEU A 24 -7.94 -9.54 56.42
C LEU A 24 -8.97 -10.65 56.64
N SER A 25 -10.25 -10.33 56.51
CA SER A 25 -11.28 -11.37 56.51
C SER A 25 -11.19 -12.23 55.23
N PRO A 26 -11.71 -13.47 55.23
CA PRO A 26 -11.60 -14.36 54.07
C PRO A 26 -12.17 -13.79 52.76
N ASN A 27 -13.26 -13.02 52.84
CA ASN A 27 -13.86 -12.32 51.70
C ASN A 27 -12.98 -11.17 51.19
N GLU A 28 -12.32 -10.42 52.07
CA GLU A 28 -11.39 -9.35 51.69
C GLU A 28 -10.16 -9.92 50.97
N GLN A 29 -9.62 -11.06 51.44
CA GLN A 29 -8.51 -11.75 50.80
C GLN A 29 -8.87 -12.20 49.38
N ALA A 30 -10.07 -12.77 49.19
CA ALA A 30 -10.56 -13.17 47.88
C ALA A 30 -10.73 -11.97 46.93
N LEU A 31 -11.35 -10.89 47.43
CA LEU A 31 -11.59 -9.68 46.63
C LEU A 31 -10.29 -9.02 46.18
N LEU A 32 -9.34 -8.82 47.11
CA LEU A 32 -8.03 -8.24 46.79
C LEU A 32 -7.20 -9.15 45.87
N GLY A 33 -7.37 -10.46 45.99
CA GLY A 33 -6.79 -11.44 45.06
C GLY A 33 -7.28 -11.23 43.63
N GLU A 34 -8.59 -11.11 43.42
CA GLU A 34 -9.14 -10.85 42.08
C GLU A 34 -8.73 -9.48 41.54
N TYR A 35 -8.64 -8.45 42.37
CA TYR A 35 -8.09 -7.15 41.95
C TYR A 35 -6.61 -7.24 41.55
N ALA A 36 -5.80 -8.02 42.26
CA ALA A 36 -4.41 -8.24 41.90
C ALA A 36 -4.27 -8.99 40.57
N ARG A 37 -5.12 -10.01 40.34
CA ARG A 37 -5.21 -10.71 39.06
C ARG A 37 -5.60 -9.75 37.94
N LEU A 38 -6.65 -8.96 38.13
CA LEU A 38 -7.11 -7.98 37.15
C LEU A 38 -6.04 -6.95 36.83
N ALA A 39 -5.36 -6.41 37.84
CA ALA A 39 -4.27 -5.45 37.67
C ALA A 39 -3.10 -6.06 36.89
N GLN A 40 -2.76 -7.33 37.14
CA GLN A 40 -1.73 -8.05 36.38
C GLN A 40 -2.14 -8.22 34.90
N THR A 41 -3.39 -8.60 34.65
CA THR A 41 -3.94 -8.71 33.29
C THR A 41 -3.91 -7.35 32.59
N LEU A 42 -4.32 -6.27 33.27
CA LEU A 42 -4.34 -4.92 32.71
C LEU A 42 -2.93 -4.44 32.35
N ARG A 43 -1.94 -4.70 33.22
CA ARG A 43 -0.52 -4.40 32.92
C ARG A 43 -0.03 -5.17 31.70
N ARG A 44 -0.40 -6.45 31.57
CA ARG A 44 -0.05 -7.25 30.39
C ARG A 44 -0.68 -6.68 29.12
N VAL A 45 -1.96 -6.33 29.16
CA VAL A 45 -2.65 -5.69 28.03
C VAL A 45 -1.99 -4.36 27.66
N ALA A 46 -1.68 -3.51 28.63
CA ALA A 46 -1.00 -2.23 28.38
C ALA A 46 0.40 -2.42 27.77
N ALA A 47 1.18 -3.38 28.27
CA ALA A 47 2.49 -3.71 27.73
C ALA A 47 2.40 -4.20 26.27
N LEU A 48 1.46 -5.11 25.99
CA LEU A 48 1.21 -5.60 24.63
C LEU A 48 0.73 -4.48 23.71
N SER A 49 -0.20 -3.64 24.16
CA SER A 49 -0.68 -2.48 23.41
C SER A 49 0.45 -1.51 23.06
N THR A 50 1.37 -1.26 24.00
CA THR A 50 2.54 -0.42 23.77
C THR A 50 3.49 -1.06 22.75
N GLN A 51 3.71 -2.37 22.82
CA GLN A 51 4.52 -3.10 21.85
C GLN A 51 3.91 -3.10 20.44
N LEU A 52 2.59 -3.30 20.32
CA LEU A 52 1.88 -3.25 19.04
C LEU A 52 1.83 -1.83 18.46
N SER A 53 1.71 -0.83 19.32
CA SER A 53 1.74 0.59 18.95
C SER A 53 3.17 1.09 18.72
N ALA A 54 4.20 0.28 19.00
CA ALA A 54 5.58 0.68 18.86
C ALA A 54 5.87 1.01 17.39
N SER A 55 6.36 2.23 17.16
CA SER A 55 6.55 2.81 15.83
C SER A 55 7.50 2.01 14.93
N THR A 56 8.40 1.21 15.49
CA THR A 56 9.44 0.48 14.74
C THR A 56 8.88 -0.53 13.74
N THR A 57 7.85 -1.30 14.11
CA THR A 57 7.22 -2.26 13.18
C THR A 57 6.50 -1.53 12.05
N HIS A 58 5.78 -0.46 12.38
CA HIS A 58 5.12 0.41 11.40
C HIS A 58 6.14 1.08 10.46
N ALA A 59 7.28 1.54 10.98
CA ALA A 59 8.33 2.18 10.20
C ALA A 59 8.93 1.24 9.15
N ASN A 60 9.12 -0.04 9.48
CA ASN A 60 9.62 -1.03 8.53
C ASN A 60 8.64 -1.25 7.37
N VAL A 61 7.35 -1.44 7.68
CA VAL A 61 6.31 -1.59 6.65
C VAL A 61 6.23 -0.36 5.75
N LEU A 62 6.29 0.85 6.33
CA LEU A 62 6.30 2.10 5.57
C LEU A 62 7.54 2.23 4.67
N ASN A 63 8.70 1.77 5.14
CA ASN A 63 9.91 1.79 4.34
C ASN A 63 9.81 0.84 3.13
N ASP A 64 9.26 -0.36 3.34
CA ASP A 64 9.03 -1.33 2.27
C ASP A 64 8.03 -0.78 1.24
N LEU A 65 6.93 -0.18 1.70
CA LEU A 65 5.96 0.49 0.82
C LEU A 65 6.60 1.61 0.00
N ARG A 66 7.47 2.43 0.60
CA ARG A 66 8.19 3.51 -0.11
C ARG A 66 9.14 2.98 -1.18
N VAL A 67 9.71 1.78 -1.00
CA VAL A 67 10.52 1.13 -2.05
C VAL A 67 9.64 0.68 -3.20
N VAL A 68 8.49 0.07 -2.90
CA VAL A 68 7.53 -0.39 -3.92
C VAL A 68 6.97 0.79 -4.70
N GLU A 69 6.57 1.86 -4.03
CA GLU A 69 6.07 3.10 -4.64
C GLU A 69 7.05 3.66 -5.67
N ARG A 70 8.34 3.78 -5.30
CA ARG A 70 9.37 4.31 -6.22
C ARG A 70 9.56 3.42 -7.44
N LYS A 71 9.56 2.09 -7.26
CA LYS A 71 9.74 1.14 -8.36
C LYS A 71 8.54 1.15 -9.31
N MET A 72 7.32 1.08 -8.76
CA MET A 72 6.10 1.11 -9.58
C MET A 72 5.88 2.47 -10.23
N GLY A 73 6.20 3.57 -9.53
CA GLY A 73 6.17 4.91 -10.09
C GLY A 73 7.10 5.04 -11.29
N LEU A 74 8.34 4.54 -11.19
CA LEU A 74 9.27 4.50 -12.33
C LEU A 74 8.70 3.67 -13.49
N VAL A 75 8.21 2.46 -13.22
CA VAL A 75 7.60 1.60 -14.25
C VAL A 75 6.42 2.29 -14.94
N LEU A 76 5.52 2.91 -14.18
CA LEU A 76 4.36 3.63 -14.71
C LEU A 76 4.77 4.83 -15.57
N THR A 77 5.75 5.61 -15.12
CA THR A 77 6.24 6.76 -15.88
C THR A 77 6.91 6.34 -17.19
N LEU A 78 7.76 5.32 -17.17
CA LEU A 78 8.40 4.79 -18.38
C LEU A 78 7.36 4.18 -19.33
N PHE A 79 6.40 3.43 -18.81
CA PHE A 79 5.32 2.86 -19.62
C PHE A 79 4.44 3.94 -20.26
N LYS A 80 4.08 4.98 -19.49
CA LYS A 80 3.30 6.09 -20.02
C LYS A 80 4.07 6.87 -21.08
N ALA A 81 5.35 7.12 -20.86
CA ALA A 81 6.22 7.75 -21.84
C ALA A 81 6.38 6.89 -23.10
N SER A 82 6.54 5.57 -22.97
CA SER A 82 6.68 4.68 -24.13
C SER A 82 5.40 4.62 -24.95
N VAL A 83 4.24 4.54 -24.30
CA VAL A 83 2.95 4.56 -25.01
C VAL A 83 2.75 5.90 -25.70
N TRP A 84 3.03 7.01 -25.01
CA TRP A 84 2.89 8.33 -25.61
C TRP A 84 3.81 8.52 -26.82
N ALA A 85 5.07 8.10 -26.72
CA ALA A 85 6.00 8.17 -27.85
C ALA A 85 5.52 7.38 -29.07
N ILE A 86 4.95 6.19 -28.87
CA ILE A 86 4.40 5.37 -29.96
C ILE A 86 3.15 6.02 -30.57
N VAL A 87 2.24 6.51 -29.73
CA VAL A 87 0.99 7.14 -30.19
C VAL A 87 1.29 8.43 -30.96
N VAL A 88 2.24 9.24 -30.49
CA VAL A 88 2.67 10.46 -31.17
C VAL A 88 3.35 10.14 -32.49
N GLN A 89 4.26 9.17 -32.53
CA GLN A 89 4.88 8.76 -33.79
C GLN A 89 3.82 8.33 -34.82
N GLN A 90 2.80 7.58 -34.39
CA GLN A 90 1.72 7.16 -35.28
C GLN A 90 0.84 8.33 -35.75
N SER A 91 0.55 9.31 -34.90
CA SER A 91 -0.19 10.50 -35.34
C SER A 91 0.62 11.34 -36.33
N ASP A 92 1.91 11.51 -36.07
CA ASP A 92 2.79 12.30 -36.95
C ASP A 92 2.94 11.62 -38.32
N ASP A 93 3.11 10.28 -38.36
CA ASP A 93 3.19 9.50 -39.60
C ASP A 93 1.87 9.57 -40.40
N GLN A 94 0.72 9.58 -39.70
CA GLN A 94 -0.61 9.72 -40.32
C GLN A 94 -0.82 11.12 -40.90
N ASP A 95 -0.50 12.15 -40.13
CA ASP A 95 -0.62 13.53 -40.57
C ASP A 95 0.26 13.76 -41.81
N GLU A 96 1.51 13.29 -41.81
CA GLU A 96 2.44 13.46 -42.94
C GLU A 96 1.94 12.76 -44.22
N ALA A 97 1.36 11.55 -44.10
CA ALA A 97 0.71 10.88 -45.23
C ALA A 97 -0.50 11.67 -45.78
N GLU A 98 -1.33 12.25 -44.92
CA GLU A 98 -2.44 13.11 -45.35
C GLU A 98 -1.95 14.37 -46.07
N TRP A 99 -0.86 14.98 -45.59
CA TRP A 99 -0.23 16.14 -46.25
C TRP A 99 0.37 15.79 -47.61
N GLU A 100 1.00 14.62 -47.76
CA GLU A 100 1.50 14.11 -49.04
C GLU A 100 0.35 13.87 -50.04
N GLU A 101 -0.73 13.20 -49.60
CA GLU A 101 -1.90 12.97 -50.46
C GLU A 101 -2.56 14.28 -50.93
N LEU A 102 -2.67 15.26 -50.05
CA LEU A 102 -3.15 16.59 -50.42
C LEU A 102 -2.19 17.28 -51.40
N GLY A 103 -0.87 17.21 -51.14
CA GLY A 103 0.16 17.76 -52.02
C GLY A 103 0.07 17.19 -53.43
N GLU A 104 -0.06 15.87 -53.55
CA GLU A 104 -0.28 15.16 -54.82
C GLU A 104 -1.61 15.54 -55.46
N GLN A 105 -2.69 15.69 -54.69
CA GLN A 105 -3.98 16.15 -55.20
C GLN A 105 -3.92 17.58 -55.74
N TYR A 106 -3.21 18.50 -55.06
CA TYR A 106 -2.96 19.86 -55.55
C TYR A 106 -2.08 19.85 -56.81
N ALA A 107 -1.04 19.00 -56.85
CA ALA A 107 -0.20 18.84 -58.03
C ALA A 107 -0.99 18.28 -59.23
N HIS A 108 -1.91 17.35 -59.00
CA HIS A 108 -2.81 16.80 -60.02
C HIS A 108 -3.88 17.82 -60.48
N MET A 109 -4.32 18.72 -59.60
CA MET A 109 -5.29 19.78 -59.95
C MET A 109 -4.64 21.00 -60.62
N ALA A 110 -3.31 21.16 -60.52
CA ALA A 110 -2.58 22.20 -61.23
C ALA A 110 -2.79 22.04 -62.74
N ILE A 111 -3.64 22.90 -63.30
CA ILE A 111 -3.90 23.02 -64.74
C ILE A 111 -2.52 23.21 -65.40
N PRO A 112 -2.15 22.42 -66.43
CA PRO A 112 -0.93 22.71 -67.17
C PRO A 112 -1.06 24.15 -67.67
N GLU A 113 -0.13 25.02 -67.29
CA GLU A 113 -0.11 26.39 -67.83
C GLU A 113 -0.16 26.24 -69.35
N GLU A 114 -1.28 26.65 -69.95
CA GLU A 114 -1.36 26.81 -71.39
C GLU A 114 -0.32 27.88 -71.74
N GLU A 115 0.84 27.44 -72.21
CA GLU A 115 1.81 28.30 -72.87
C GLU A 115 1.08 28.94 -74.06
N GLU A 116 0.56 30.17 -73.88
CA GLU A 116 0.11 30.97 -75.01
C GLU A 116 1.32 31.21 -75.92
N PRO A 117 1.29 30.75 -77.19
CA PRO A 117 2.34 31.12 -78.12
C PRO A 117 2.13 32.59 -78.47
N LEU A 118 3.11 33.42 -78.11
CA LEU A 118 3.19 34.81 -78.55
C LEU A 118 3.43 34.84 -80.07
N GLU A 119 2.40 35.13 -80.86
CA GLU A 119 2.50 35.61 -82.24
C GLU A 119 1.67 36.88 -82.47
#